data_AF-A0A972PJY3-F1
#
_entry.id   AF-A0A972PJY3-F1
#
_cell.length_a   1.000
_cell.length_b   1.000
_cell.length_c   1.000
_cell.angle_alpha   90.00
_cell.angle_beta   90.00
_cell.angle_gamma   90.00
#
_symmetry.space_group_name_H-M   'P 1'
#
loop_
_entity.id
_entity.type
_entity.pdbx_description
1 polymer ?
#
loop_
_entity_poly.entity_id
_entity_poly.type
_entity_poly.pdbx_seq_one_letter_code
_entity_poly.pdbx_strand_id
1 'polypeptide(L)'
;MQTNEDLFIPRMPEVYDHADIETVFARARAAAGEPKLGDDGVYRRQIIIVTPGRLLIGKDCPLPAQLNLEQIALLEKFVPRQPVLQISVIAYTLLEALKKDLRQAIPFVDYLLGFSTLGHSVWIFEGHPSALAAGCRAADLLLVDSAMLPELEKIPDWRGTALKAMRGQEIKLISRD
;
A
#
# COMPACT_ATOMS: atom_id res chain seq x y z
N MET A 1 7.87 -6.90 -27.83
CA MET A 1 6.42 -6.76 -27.59
C MET A 1 6.16 -7.41 -26.24
N GLN A 2 5.85 -6.63 -25.22
CA GLN A 2 5.64 -7.15 -23.87
C GLN A 2 4.32 -7.93 -23.87
N THR A 3 4.35 -9.22 -23.52
CA THR A 3 3.14 -10.05 -23.51
C THR A 3 2.24 -9.65 -22.34
N ASN A 4 0.97 -10.06 -22.38
CA ASN A 4 -0.01 -9.71 -21.35
C ASN A 4 0.36 -10.25 -19.95
N GLU A 5 1.18 -11.31 -19.89
CA GLU A 5 1.71 -11.92 -18.65
C GLU A 5 2.91 -11.14 -18.10
N ASP A 6 3.78 -10.63 -18.98
CA ASP A 6 4.95 -9.82 -18.60
C ASP A 6 4.57 -8.53 -17.85
N LEU A 7 3.34 -8.06 -18.01
CA LEU A 7 2.85 -6.85 -17.35
C LEU A 7 2.79 -7.01 -15.83
N PHE A 8 2.49 -8.22 -15.35
CA PHE A 8 2.28 -8.52 -13.93
C PHE A 8 3.51 -9.11 -13.24
N ILE A 9 4.61 -9.30 -13.96
CA ILE A 9 5.90 -9.71 -13.40
C ILE A 9 6.44 -8.54 -12.56
N PRO A 10 6.51 -8.68 -11.22
CA PRO A 10 6.96 -7.58 -10.36
C PRO A 10 8.42 -7.25 -10.64
N ARG A 11 8.69 -5.96 -10.75
CA ARG A 11 10.01 -5.39 -10.99
C ARG A 11 10.05 -3.99 -10.42
N MET A 12 11.24 -3.50 -10.07
CA MET A 12 11.38 -2.10 -9.69
C MET A 12 11.11 -1.22 -10.92
N PRO A 13 10.08 -0.34 -10.89
CA PRO A 13 9.74 0.47 -12.05
C PRO A 13 10.69 1.68 -12.16
N GLU A 14 10.78 2.23 -13.37
CA GLU A 14 11.31 3.59 -13.52
C GLU A 14 10.38 4.58 -12.83
N VAL A 15 10.97 5.54 -12.12
CA VAL A 15 10.23 6.55 -11.37
C VAL A 15 10.46 7.94 -11.95
N TYR A 16 9.47 8.80 -11.75
CA TYR A 16 9.58 10.21 -12.10
C TYR A 16 10.01 11.03 -10.87
N ASP A 17 11.25 11.52 -10.87
CA ASP A 17 11.87 12.18 -9.71
C ASP A 17 11.58 13.70 -9.62
N HIS A 18 10.74 14.28 -10.49
CA HIS A 18 10.49 15.73 -10.51
C HIS A 18 9.42 16.19 -9.51
N ALA A 19 8.74 15.28 -8.83
CA ALA A 19 7.75 15.63 -7.80
C ALA A 19 8.44 15.74 -6.43
N ASP A 20 7.99 16.68 -5.61
CA ASP A 20 8.35 16.71 -4.19
C ASP A 20 7.76 15.46 -3.50
N ILE A 21 8.62 14.45 -3.35
CA ILE A 21 8.25 13.11 -2.90
C ILE A 21 7.67 13.11 -1.49
N GLU A 22 8.18 13.97 -0.60
CA GLU A 22 7.67 14.09 0.76
C GLU A 22 6.26 14.69 0.75
N THR A 23 6.01 15.70 -0.08
CA THR A 23 4.68 16.28 -0.27
C THR A 23 3.69 15.26 -0.86
N VAL A 24 4.11 14.44 -1.82
CA VAL A 24 3.28 13.37 -2.40
C VAL A 24 2.85 12.37 -1.33
N PHE A 25 3.80 11.87 -0.53
CA PHE A 25 3.48 10.89 0.52
C PHE A 25 2.75 11.51 1.72
N ALA A 26 2.98 12.77 2.05
CA ALA A 26 2.18 13.47 3.05
C ALA A 26 0.70 13.53 2.65
N ARG A 27 0.42 13.85 1.37
CA ARG A 27 -0.94 13.82 0.82
C ARG A 27 -1.53 12.41 0.81
N ALA A 28 -0.75 11.41 0.46
CA ALA A 28 -1.19 10.01 0.47
C ALA A 28 -1.62 9.55 1.87
N ARG A 29 -0.80 9.84 2.88
CA ARG A 29 -1.10 9.53 4.29
C ARG A 29 -2.34 10.25 4.79
N ALA A 30 -2.47 11.55 4.51
CA ALA A 30 -3.64 12.32 4.90
C ALA A 30 -4.92 11.76 4.29
N ALA A 31 -4.92 11.47 2.98
CA ALA A 31 -6.07 10.91 2.28
C ALA A 31 -6.43 9.48 2.74
N ALA A 32 -5.45 8.68 3.15
CA ALA A 32 -5.68 7.36 3.77
C ALA A 32 -6.19 7.46 5.24
N GLY A 33 -5.99 8.61 5.88
CA GLY A 33 -6.45 8.92 7.24
C GLY A 33 -7.96 9.15 7.33
N GLU A 34 -8.52 9.77 6.30
CA GLU A 34 -9.84 10.40 6.35
C GLU A 34 -10.85 9.69 5.45
N PRO A 35 -12.09 9.49 5.92
CA PRO A 35 -13.18 9.08 5.04
C PRO A 35 -13.44 10.12 3.95
N LYS A 36 -13.74 9.66 2.75
CA LYS A 36 -14.11 10.48 1.59
C LYS A 36 -15.59 10.29 1.27
N LEU A 37 -16.28 11.36 0.89
CA LEU A 37 -17.63 11.30 0.36
C LEU A 37 -17.61 10.66 -1.04
N GLY A 38 -18.29 9.53 -1.20
CA GLY A 38 -18.51 8.89 -2.50
C GLY A 38 -19.58 9.60 -3.32
N ASP A 39 -19.65 9.28 -4.61
CA ASP A 39 -20.63 9.87 -5.55
C ASP A 39 -22.08 9.51 -5.19
N ASP A 40 -22.27 8.45 -4.41
CA ASP A 40 -23.55 8.01 -3.85
C ASP A 40 -23.91 8.71 -2.52
N GLY A 41 -23.13 9.70 -2.09
CA GLY A 41 -23.36 10.47 -0.87
C GLY A 41 -22.95 9.75 0.42
N VAL A 42 -22.24 8.62 0.33
CA VAL A 42 -21.82 7.84 1.50
C VAL A 42 -20.33 8.05 1.78
N TYR A 43 -19.99 8.35 3.03
CA TYR A 43 -18.59 8.43 3.47
C TYR A 43 -17.98 7.04 3.60
N ARG A 44 -16.85 6.81 2.91
CA ARG A 44 -16.08 5.58 2.97
C ARG A 44 -14.62 5.87 3.29
N ARG A 45 -13.98 4.96 4.03
CA ARG A 45 -12.52 4.94 4.09
C ARG A 45 -11.98 4.50 2.73
N GLN A 46 -10.72 4.82 2.48
CA GLN A 46 -10.02 4.45 1.26
C GLN A 46 -8.61 3.97 1.59
N ILE A 47 -8.06 3.15 0.71
CA ILE A 47 -6.60 2.96 0.63
C ILE A 47 -6.06 3.88 -0.47
N ILE A 48 -4.82 4.33 -0.33
CA ILE A 48 -4.17 5.20 -1.32
C ILE A 48 -3.00 4.47 -1.96
N ILE A 49 -3.03 4.34 -3.28
CA ILE A 49 -1.93 3.78 -4.07
C ILE A 49 -1.16 4.94 -4.70
N VAL A 50 0.14 5.01 -4.42
CA VAL A 50 1.10 5.92 -5.06
C VAL A 50 1.75 5.16 -6.21
N THR A 51 1.54 5.63 -7.43
CA THR A 51 2.19 5.04 -8.61
C THR A 51 3.63 5.53 -8.74
N PRO A 52 4.48 4.86 -9.56
CA PRO A 52 5.84 5.31 -9.84
C PRO A 52 5.91 6.72 -10.46
N GLY A 53 4.89 7.09 -11.22
CA GLY A 53 4.67 8.44 -11.76
C GLY A 53 4.09 9.44 -10.75
N ARG A 54 4.01 9.06 -9.47
CA ARG A 54 3.55 9.88 -8.33
C ARG A 54 2.09 10.30 -8.35
N LEU A 55 1.27 9.59 -9.14
CA LEU A 55 -0.18 9.73 -9.11
C LEU A 55 -0.73 9.05 -7.84
N LEU A 56 -1.69 9.71 -7.18
CA LEU A 56 -2.45 9.13 -6.07
C LEU A 56 -3.76 8.54 -6.58
N ILE A 57 -3.96 7.24 -6.37
CA ILE A 57 -5.17 6.51 -6.72
C ILE A 57 -5.86 6.07 -5.43
N GLY A 58 -7.05 6.60 -5.17
CA GLY A 58 -7.90 6.12 -4.08
C GLY A 58 -8.71 4.88 -4.48
N LYS A 59 -8.84 3.93 -3.56
CA LYS A 59 -9.76 2.80 -3.68
C LYS A 59 -10.67 2.75 -2.46
N ASP A 60 -11.96 2.91 -2.70
CA ASP A 60 -12.98 2.91 -1.66
C ASP A 60 -13.04 1.54 -0.98
N CYS A 61 -13.07 1.58 0.34
CA CYS A 61 -13.20 0.40 1.18
C CYS A 61 -14.68 0.03 1.36
N PRO A 62 -15.00 -1.25 1.60
CA PRO A 62 -16.35 -1.61 2.00
C PRO A 62 -16.74 -0.89 3.30
N LEU A 63 -18.04 -0.65 3.47
CA LEU A 63 -18.58 -0.16 4.73
C LEU A 63 -18.37 -1.20 5.82
N PRO A 64 -18.16 -0.80 7.09
CA PRO A 64 -18.00 -1.73 8.20
C PRO A 64 -19.13 -2.77 8.31
N ALA A 65 -20.37 -2.36 8.01
CA ALA A 65 -21.54 -3.25 8.02
C ALA A 65 -21.53 -4.33 6.91
N GLN A 66 -20.64 -4.22 5.92
CA GLN A 66 -20.48 -5.20 4.84
C GLN A 66 -19.45 -6.29 5.18
N LEU A 67 -18.73 -6.16 6.31
CA LEU A 67 -17.85 -7.20 6.81
C LEU A 67 -18.61 -8.09 7.81
N ASN A 68 -18.55 -9.41 7.61
CA ASN A 68 -19.06 -10.37 8.57
C ASN A 68 -18.03 -10.68 9.68
N LEU A 69 -18.47 -11.35 10.75
CA LEU A 69 -17.62 -11.66 11.91
C LEU A 69 -16.41 -12.53 11.56
N GLU A 70 -16.55 -13.46 10.62
CA GLU A 70 -15.45 -14.34 10.19
C GLU A 70 -14.38 -13.55 9.43
N GLN A 71 -14.78 -12.62 8.58
CA GLN A 71 -13.89 -11.71 7.87
C GLN A 71 -13.16 -10.78 8.85
N ILE A 72 -13.87 -10.21 9.83
CA ILE A 72 -13.26 -9.37 10.87
C ILE A 72 -12.23 -10.19 11.67
N ALA A 73 -12.61 -11.38 12.13
CA ALA A 73 -11.71 -12.26 12.89
C ALA A 73 -10.50 -12.71 12.06
N LEU A 74 -10.65 -12.92 10.75
CA LEU A 74 -9.54 -13.22 9.86
C LEU A 74 -8.57 -12.04 9.74
N LEU A 75 -9.08 -10.82 9.53
CA LEU A 75 -8.27 -9.61 9.44
C LEU A 75 -7.50 -9.36 10.76
N GLU A 76 -8.16 -9.53 11.91
CA GLU A 76 -7.58 -9.32 13.23
C GLU A 76 -6.44 -10.29 13.58
N LYS A 77 -6.36 -11.46 12.91
CA LYS A 77 -5.20 -12.37 13.03
C LYS A 77 -3.92 -11.78 12.45
N PHE A 78 -4.03 -10.90 11.45
CA PHE A 78 -2.87 -10.29 10.79
C PHE A 78 -2.51 -8.93 11.40
N VAL A 79 -3.53 -8.10 11.64
CA VAL A 79 -3.38 -6.76 12.20
C VAL A 79 -4.48 -6.54 13.25
N PRO A 80 -4.14 -6.29 14.53
CA PRO A 80 -5.13 -6.07 15.56
C PRO A 80 -5.88 -4.77 15.31
N ARG A 81 -7.20 -4.75 15.55
CA ARG A 81 -8.05 -3.57 15.32
C ARG A 81 -7.68 -2.35 16.18
N GLN A 82 -7.09 -2.59 17.35
CA GLN A 82 -6.58 -1.54 18.22
C GLN A 82 -5.16 -1.90 18.69
N PRO A 83 -4.23 -0.92 18.75
CA PRO A 83 -4.42 0.47 18.32
C PRO A 83 -4.61 0.60 16.80
N VAL A 84 -5.28 1.68 16.36
CA VAL A 84 -5.32 2.03 14.94
C VAL A 84 -3.90 2.30 14.45
N LEU A 85 -3.54 1.71 13.30
CA LEU A 85 -2.19 1.72 12.75
C LEU A 85 -2.12 2.51 11.45
N GLN A 86 -0.97 3.15 11.26
CA GLN A 86 -0.51 3.71 9.99
C GLN A 86 0.29 2.62 9.25
N ILE A 87 -0.26 2.07 8.17
CA ILE A 87 0.32 0.93 7.45
C ILE A 87 0.85 1.42 6.10
N SER A 88 2.17 1.29 5.92
CA SER A 88 2.81 1.45 4.63
C SER A 88 2.94 0.09 3.96
N VAL A 89 2.77 0.04 2.63
CA VAL A 89 2.83 -1.21 1.86
C VAL A 89 3.74 -1.02 0.66
N ILE A 90 4.73 -1.92 0.50
CA ILE A 90 5.49 -2.06 -0.75
C ILE A 90 4.84 -3.15 -1.58
N ALA A 91 4.33 -2.78 -2.76
CA ALA A 91 3.72 -3.71 -3.72
C ALA A 91 3.93 -3.21 -5.16
N TYR A 92 3.52 -4.01 -6.14
CA TYR A 92 3.67 -3.65 -7.54
C TYR A 92 2.61 -2.64 -7.99
N THR A 93 2.99 -1.34 -8.05
CA THR A 93 2.07 -0.21 -8.33
C THR A 93 2.17 0.35 -9.75
N LEU A 94 2.69 -0.42 -10.71
CA LEU A 94 2.74 -0.01 -12.12
C LEU A 94 1.32 0.33 -12.62
N LEU A 95 1.13 1.54 -13.15
CA LEU A 95 -0.19 2.08 -13.48
C LEU A 95 -0.95 1.20 -14.49
N GLU A 96 -0.27 0.70 -15.51
CA GLU A 96 -0.83 -0.16 -16.54
C GLU A 96 -1.34 -1.48 -15.94
N ALA A 97 -0.59 -2.07 -15.01
CA ALA A 97 -1.00 -3.29 -14.31
C ALA A 97 -2.20 -3.02 -13.40
N LEU A 98 -2.18 -1.93 -12.62
CA LEU A 98 -3.28 -1.53 -11.74
C LEU A 98 -4.58 -1.25 -12.50
N LYS A 99 -4.49 -0.64 -13.68
CA LYS A 99 -5.65 -0.36 -14.55
C LYS A 99 -6.22 -1.62 -15.16
N LYS A 100 -5.37 -2.60 -15.46
CA LYS A 100 -5.78 -3.86 -16.08
C LYS A 100 -6.41 -4.80 -15.05
N ASP A 101 -5.72 -5.07 -13.95
CA ASP A 101 -6.22 -5.87 -12.85
C ASP A 101 -5.49 -5.53 -11.54
N LEU A 102 -6.20 -4.86 -10.63
CA LEU A 102 -5.67 -4.50 -9.31
C LEU A 102 -5.33 -5.72 -8.45
N ARG A 103 -6.14 -6.78 -8.49
CA ARG A 103 -5.92 -7.99 -7.68
C ARG A 103 -4.75 -8.80 -8.22
N GLN A 104 -4.56 -8.84 -9.52
CA GLN A 104 -3.37 -9.48 -10.08
C GLN A 104 -2.09 -8.66 -9.79
N ALA A 105 -2.18 -7.33 -9.80
CA ALA A 105 -1.05 -6.46 -9.43
C ALA A 105 -0.71 -6.54 -7.94
N ILE A 106 -1.73 -6.59 -7.07
CA ILE A 106 -1.62 -6.65 -5.61
C ILE A 106 -2.57 -7.74 -5.08
N PRO A 107 -2.12 -9.01 -4.99
CA PRO A 107 -2.98 -10.16 -4.65
C PRO A 107 -3.71 -10.06 -3.30
N PHE A 108 -3.12 -9.37 -2.34
CA PHE A 108 -3.66 -9.20 -0.99
C PHE A 108 -4.44 -7.88 -0.80
N VAL A 109 -4.82 -7.19 -1.88
CA VAL A 109 -5.49 -5.88 -1.81
C VAL A 109 -6.81 -5.92 -1.02
N ASP A 110 -7.55 -7.04 -1.05
CA ASP A 110 -8.80 -7.17 -0.30
C ASP A 110 -8.55 -7.19 1.22
N TYR A 111 -7.42 -7.72 1.68
CA TYR A 111 -7.00 -7.59 3.08
C TYR A 111 -6.66 -6.14 3.44
N LEU A 112 -6.00 -5.40 2.53
CA LEU A 112 -5.67 -3.98 2.74
C LEU A 112 -6.93 -3.10 2.85
N LEU A 113 -7.91 -3.34 1.97
CA LEU A 113 -9.22 -2.70 2.06
C LEU A 113 -9.90 -3.04 3.40
N GLY A 114 -9.84 -4.31 3.82
CA GLY A 114 -10.35 -4.77 5.11
C GLY A 114 -9.70 -4.08 6.30
N PHE A 115 -8.36 -3.96 6.33
CA PHE A 115 -7.65 -3.24 7.39
C PHE A 115 -8.08 -1.77 7.44
N SER A 116 -8.22 -1.12 6.29
CA SER A 116 -8.72 0.26 6.26
C SER A 116 -10.16 0.36 6.75
N THR A 117 -11.04 -0.57 6.39
CA THR A 117 -12.41 -0.65 6.93
C THR A 117 -12.44 -0.82 8.46
N LEU A 118 -11.47 -1.57 9.04
CA LEU A 118 -11.35 -1.72 10.50
C LEU A 118 -10.82 -0.46 11.22
N GLY A 119 -10.35 0.54 10.46
CA GLY A 119 -9.95 1.85 10.97
C GLY A 119 -8.49 2.20 10.70
N HIS A 120 -7.66 1.25 10.24
CA HIS A 120 -6.26 1.51 9.89
C HIS A 120 -6.18 2.50 8.70
N SER A 121 -5.04 3.18 8.55
CA SER A 121 -4.75 3.93 7.33
C SER A 121 -3.72 3.17 6.52
N VAL A 122 -4.00 3.01 5.23
CA VAL A 122 -3.16 2.19 4.35
C VAL A 122 -2.78 2.98 3.13
N TRP A 123 -1.46 3.10 2.88
CA TRP A 123 -0.93 3.62 1.63
C TRP A 123 0.10 2.67 1.04
N ILE A 124 0.13 2.59 -0.30
CA ILE A 124 0.87 1.58 -1.05
C ILE A 124 1.78 2.27 -2.07
N PHE A 125 3.00 1.79 -2.23
CA PHE A 125 3.97 2.31 -3.22
C PHE A 125 4.94 1.21 -3.68
N GLU A 126 5.83 1.55 -4.61
CA GLU A 126 6.71 0.59 -5.30
C GLU A 126 8.00 0.21 -4.57
N GLY A 127 8.39 0.95 -3.53
CA GLY A 127 9.63 0.69 -2.78
C GLY A 127 10.93 1.20 -3.42
N HIS A 128 10.84 2.04 -4.47
CA HIS A 128 12.02 2.60 -5.15
C HIS A 128 12.92 3.39 -4.18
N PRO A 129 14.28 3.35 -4.32
CA PRO A 129 15.18 4.08 -3.43
C PRO A 129 14.84 5.56 -3.21
N SER A 130 14.43 6.27 -4.27
CA SER A 130 14.05 7.69 -4.18
C SER A 130 12.75 7.94 -3.39
N ALA A 131 11.92 6.91 -3.21
CA ALA A 131 10.64 6.97 -2.50
C ALA A 131 10.66 6.24 -1.14
N LEU A 132 11.62 5.34 -0.91
CA LEU A 132 11.60 4.40 0.22
C LEU A 132 11.44 5.08 1.57
N ALA A 133 12.27 6.08 1.88
CA ALA A 133 12.18 6.80 3.14
C ALA A 133 10.85 7.56 3.28
N ALA A 134 10.43 8.30 2.26
CA ALA A 134 9.21 9.09 2.27
C ALA A 134 7.95 8.21 2.38
N GLY A 135 7.97 7.05 1.71
CA GLY A 135 6.90 6.06 1.70
C GLY A 135 6.80 5.26 3.00
N CYS A 136 7.90 5.02 3.70
CA CYS A 136 7.89 4.37 5.02
C CYS A 136 7.65 5.36 6.17
N ARG A 137 7.76 6.67 5.93
CA ARG A 137 7.66 7.69 6.97
C ARG A 137 6.36 7.59 7.77
N ALA A 138 6.50 7.64 9.10
CA ALA A 138 5.41 7.61 10.08
C ALA A 138 4.55 6.33 10.09
N ALA A 139 4.94 5.28 9.36
CA ALA A 139 4.28 3.99 9.45
C ALA A 139 4.59 3.28 10.78
N ASP A 140 3.60 2.61 11.34
CA ASP A 140 3.73 1.68 12.46
C ASP A 140 4.16 0.29 12.00
N LEU A 141 3.71 -0.07 10.81
CA LEU A 141 3.90 -1.37 10.20
C LEU A 141 4.20 -1.17 8.71
N LEU A 142 5.23 -1.86 8.24
CA LEU A 142 5.51 -1.99 6.82
C LEU A 142 5.15 -3.41 6.37
N LEU A 143 4.24 -3.50 5.40
CA LEU A 143 3.95 -4.75 4.69
C LEU A 143 4.71 -4.75 3.37
N VAL A 144 5.32 -5.88 3.02
CA VAL A 144 6.09 -6.03 1.78
C VAL A 144 5.53 -7.21 1.00
N ASP A 145 5.05 -6.96 -0.22
CA ASP A 145 4.76 -8.03 -1.18
C ASP A 145 6.04 -8.83 -1.42
N SER A 146 6.01 -10.12 -1.10
CA SER A 146 7.15 -11.02 -1.25
C SER A 146 7.74 -11.02 -2.66
N ALA A 147 6.93 -10.74 -3.70
CA ALA A 147 7.43 -10.67 -5.07
C ALA A 147 8.22 -9.38 -5.37
N MET A 148 8.11 -8.33 -4.55
CA MET A 148 8.96 -7.14 -4.64
C MET A 148 10.28 -7.31 -3.88
N LEU A 149 10.39 -8.31 -2.99
CA LEU A 149 11.58 -8.51 -2.16
C LEU A 149 12.87 -8.69 -2.99
N PRO A 150 12.91 -9.50 -4.07
CA PRO A 150 14.14 -9.65 -4.87
C PRO A 150 14.66 -8.33 -5.45
N GLU A 151 13.76 -7.38 -5.74
CA GLU A 151 14.14 -6.05 -6.22
C GLU A 151 14.64 -5.16 -5.08
N LEU A 152 14.01 -5.23 -3.91
CA LEU A 152 14.44 -4.50 -2.72
C LEU A 152 15.83 -4.95 -2.25
N GLU A 153 16.15 -6.25 -2.30
CA GLU A 153 17.47 -6.77 -1.88
C GLU A 153 18.62 -6.30 -2.79
N LYS A 154 18.34 -5.71 -3.96
CA LYS A 154 19.35 -5.04 -4.80
C LYS A 154 19.71 -3.66 -4.26
N ILE A 155 18.87 -3.08 -3.39
CA ILE A 155 19.06 -1.77 -2.79
C ILE A 155 19.85 -1.95 -1.49
N PRO A 156 21.04 -1.32 -1.34
CA PRO A 156 21.80 -1.39 -0.11
C PRO A 156 20.99 -0.92 1.10
N ASP A 157 20.92 -1.76 2.14
CA ASP A 157 20.27 -1.46 3.42
C ASP A 157 18.86 -0.85 3.30
N TRP A 158 18.03 -1.39 2.40
CA TRP A 158 16.64 -0.94 2.27
C TRP A 158 15.85 -1.10 3.57
N ARG A 159 16.11 -2.18 4.33
CA ARG A 159 15.46 -2.44 5.63
C ARG A 159 15.83 -1.36 6.65
N GLY A 160 17.11 -1.04 6.80
CA GLY A 160 17.55 0.03 7.71
C GLY A 160 16.99 1.39 7.31
N THR A 161 16.96 1.68 6.00
CA THR A 161 16.34 2.90 5.46
C THR A 161 14.85 2.99 5.81
N ALA A 162 14.10 1.90 5.64
CA ALA A 162 12.69 1.83 6.00
C ALA A 162 12.48 2.00 7.50
N LEU A 163 13.14 1.19 8.33
CA LEU A 163 13.00 1.22 9.79
C LEU A 163 13.36 2.59 10.39
N LYS A 164 14.38 3.27 9.84
CA LYS A 164 14.77 4.62 10.29
C LYS A 164 13.71 5.68 9.97
N ALA A 165 12.92 5.51 8.90
CA ALA A 165 11.85 6.43 8.54
C ALA A 165 10.54 6.15 9.28
N MET A 166 10.30 4.89 9.62
CA MET A 166 9.11 4.44 10.33
C MET A 166 9.03 4.96 11.76
N ARG A 167 7.81 4.96 12.31
CA ARG A 167 7.58 5.12 13.76
C ARG A 167 7.71 3.76 14.47
N GLY A 168 7.19 2.71 13.85
CA GLY A 168 7.30 1.34 14.34
C GLY A 168 8.60 0.66 13.95
N GLN A 169 8.75 -0.60 14.38
CA GLN A 169 9.95 -1.41 14.17
C GLN A 169 9.64 -2.74 13.45
N GLU A 170 8.43 -2.89 12.92
CA GLU A 170 7.95 -4.15 12.36
C GLU A 170 7.82 -4.09 10.84
N ILE A 171 8.50 -5.01 10.15
CA ILE A 171 8.35 -5.27 8.72
C ILE A 171 7.84 -6.69 8.56
N LYS A 172 6.72 -6.87 7.84
CA LYS A 172 6.14 -8.18 7.52
C LYS A 172 6.17 -8.44 6.03
N LEU A 173 6.59 -9.64 5.64
CA LEU A 173 6.49 -10.13 4.27
C LEU A 173 5.12 -10.79 4.07
N ILE A 174 4.47 -10.47 2.96
CA ILE A 174 3.18 -11.04 2.55
C ILE A 174 3.41 -11.93 1.34
N SER A 175 3.11 -13.23 1.51
CA SER A 175 3.15 -14.21 0.42
C SER A 175 2.05 -13.93 -0.60
N ARG A 176 2.35 -14.24 -1.87
CA ARG A 176 1.35 -14.35 -2.92
C ARG A 176 0.90 -15.81 -2.96
N ASP A 177 -0.16 -16.15 -2.22
CA ASP A 177 -0.83 -17.45 -2.34
C ASP A 177 -1.74 -17.49 -3.58
#